data_AF-A0A369ZAZ8-F1
#
_entry.id   AF-A0A369ZAZ8-F1
#
_cell.length_a   1.000
_cell.length_b   1.000
_cell.length_c   1.000
_cell.angle_alpha   90.00
_cell.angle_beta   90.00
_cell.angle_gamma   90.00
#
_symmetry.space_group_name_H-M   'P 1'
#
loop_
_entity.id
_entity.type
_entity.pdbx_description
1 polymer ?
#
loop_
_entity_poly.entity_id
_entity_poly.type
_entity_poly.pdbx_seq_one_letter_code
_entity_poly.pdbx_strand_id
1 'polypeptide(L)'
;MDIDSVLKMWASWRVNNEHKKLGFKRQAAGFYSPVATGYKLTDESAMQVENLMQYLKQHYAEEFNCLLAYYLPIPQNEAAAKLGLKLSTFRNRVQQAKAFTEGLFAGAELKVEVYR
;
A
#
# COMPACT_ATOMS: atom_id res chain seq x y z
N MET A 1 -1.82 10.30 12.76
CA MET A 1 -0.93 9.22 12.28
C MET A 1 -0.37 9.68 10.95
N ASP A 2 0.91 9.46 10.69
CA ASP A 2 1.52 9.84 9.40
C ASP A 2 0.98 8.95 8.26
N ILE A 3 0.76 9.54 7.08
CA ILE A 3 0.15 8.84 5.95
C ILE A 3 1.02 7.70 5.44
N ASP A 4 2.36 7.85 5.50
CA ASP A 4 3.27 6.84 5.01
C ASP A 4 3.17 5.57 5.86
N SER A 5 2.96 5.74 7.16
CA SER A 5 2.71 4.65 8.10
C SER A 5 1.40 3.93 7.80
N VAL A 6 0.31 4.67 7.56
CA VAL A 6 -1.01 4.11 7.20
C VAL A 6 -0.93 3.31 5.91
N LEU A 7 -0.36 3.90 4.86
CA LEU A 7 -0.25 3.27 3.55
C LEU A 7 0.65 2.04 3.57
N LYS A 8 1.75 2.06 4.35
CA LYS A 8 2.59 0.88 4.56
C LYS A 8 1.84 -0.26 5.25
N MET A 9 1.06 0.04 6.30
CA MET A 9 0.22 -0.95 6.98
C MET A 9 -0.85 -1.53 6.05
N TRP A 10 -1.50 -0.68 5.26
CA TRP A 10 -2.51 -1.10 4.29
C TRP A 10 -1.91 -1.97 3.17
N ALA A 11 -0.77 -1.58 2.60
CA ALA A 11 -0.10 -2.38 1.57
C ALA A 11 0.26 -3.77 2.10
N SER A 12 0.75 -3.86 3.35
CA SER A 12 1.00 -5.13 4.03
C SER A 12 -0.28 -5.96 4.23
N TRP A 13 -1.35 -5.33 4.72
CA TRP A 13 -2.65 -5.98 4.89
C TRP A 13 -3.22 -6.52 3.57
N ARG A 14 -3.09 -5.75 2.48
CA ARG A 14 -3.61 -6.09 1.17
C ARG A 14 -2.92 -7.30 0.56
N VAL A 15 -1.58 -7.35 0.63
CA VAL A 15 -0.81 -8.53 0.19
C VAL A 15 -1.29 -9.77 0.94
N ASN A 16 -1.45 -9.68 2.26
CA ASN A 16 -1.90 -10.81 3.09
C ASN A 16 -3.34 -11.27 2.80
N ASN A 17 -4.23 -10.39 2.31
CA ASN A 17 -5.64 -10.70 2.04
C ASN A 17 -5.96 -10.99 0.56
N GLU A 18 -5.22 -10.45 -0.42
CA GLU A 18 -5.39 -10.82 -1.84
C GLU A 18 -5.06 -12.29 -2.09
N HIS A 19 -4.12 -12.88 -1.32
CA HIS A 19 -3.86 -14.33 -1.34
C HIS A 19 -5.07 -15.19 -0.96
N LYS A 20 -6.02 -14.68 -0.17
CA LYS A 20 -7.24 -15.42 0.22
C LYS A 20 -8.33 -15.41 -0.85
N LYS A 21 -8.37 -14.39 -1.73
CA LYS A 21 -9.45 -14.21 -2.72
C LYS A 21 -9.22 -14.94 -4.06
N LEU A 22 -7.98 -15.29 -4.40
CA LEU A 22 -7.64 -15.81 -5.73
C LEU A 22 -7.17 -17.27 -5.76
N GLY A 23 -7.31 -18.04 -4.67
CA GLY A 23 -6.95 -19.47 -4.66
C GLY A 23 -5.48 -19.77 -4.95
N PHE A 24 -4.62 -18.76 -5.02
CA PHE A 24 -3.17 -18.93 -5.17
C PHE A 24 -2.62 -19.58 -3.90
N LYS A 25 -2.16 -20.82 -4.01
CA LYS A 25 -1.29 -21.44 -3.00
C LYS A 25 -0.08 -20.54 -2.82
N ARG A 26 0.29 -20.26 -1.55
CA ARG A 26 1.59 -19.68 -1.18
C ARG A 26 2.69 -20.42 -1.93
N GLN A 27 3.19 -19.87 -3.03
CA GLN A 27 4.34 -20.41 -3.73
C GLN A 27 5.52 -19.46 -3.52
N ALA A 28 6.39 -19.91 -2.61
CA ALA A 28 7.84 -19.82 -2.70
C ALA A 28 8.43 -18.47 -3.19
N ALA A 29 8.23 -17.41 -2.42
CA ALA A 29 9.19 -16.30 -2.39
C ALA A 29 9.04 -15.51 -1.09
N GLY A 30 9.32 -16.12 0.07
CA GLY A 30 9.89 -15.53 1.30
C GLY A 30 9.40 -14.19 1.90
N PHE A 31 8.46 -13.47 1.29
CA PHE A 31 8.04 -12.15 1.69
C PHE A 31 6.68 -12.24 2.37
N TYR A 32 6.69 -12.93 3.50
CA TYR A 32 6.08 -12.26 4.64
C TYR A 32 6.93 -11.02 4.84
N SER A 33 6.39 -9.81 4.68
CA SER A 33 6.76 -8.87 5.73
C SER A 33 6.29 -9.59 6.98
N PRO A 34 7.17 -10.06 7.86
CA PRO A 34 6.68 -10.23 9.21
C PRO A 34 6.07 -8.87 9.50
N VAL A 35 4.82 -8.80 9.96
CA VAL A 35 4.56 -7.71 10.89
C VAL A 35 5.41 -8.11 12.10
N ALA A 36 6.72 -7.85 11.99
CA ALA A 36 7.65 -7.94 13.08
C ALA A 36 7.03 -7.03 14.10
N THR A 37 6.57 -7.59 15.21
CA THR A 37 6.18 -6.89 16.44
C THR A 37 5.87 -5.42 16.22
N GLY A 38 4.60 -5.08 15.97
CA GLY A 38 4.29 -3.74 15.48
C GLY A 38 2.81 -3.43 15.30
N TYR A 39 2.56 -2.23 14.81
CA TYR A 39 1.24 -1.69 14.54
C TYR A 39 0.71 -2.21 13.19
N LYS A 40 -0.55 -2.65 13.15
CA LYS A 40 -1.29 -3.00 11.94
C LYS A 40 -2.64 -2.30 11.94
N LEU A 41 -3.16 -1.95 10.76
CA LEU A 41 -4.57 -1.53 10.66
C LEU A 41 -5.47 -2.70 11.09
N THR A 42 -6.56 -2.38 11.79
CA THR A 42 -7.69 -3.31 11.93
C THR A 42 -8.22 -3.69 10.55
N ASP A 43 -8.89 -4.84 10.40
CA ASP A 43 -9.51 -5.20 9.12
C ASP A 43 -10.54 -4.14 8.67
N GLU A 44 -11.30 -3.57 9.61
CA GLU A 44 -12.25 -2.49 9.34
C GLU A 44 -11.54 -1.24 8.76
N SER A 45 -10.51 -0.73 9.44
CA SER A 45 -9.77 0.44 8.97
C SER A 45 -8.97 0.16 7.70
N ALA A 46 -8.47 -1.07 7.52
CA ALA A 46 -7.80 -1.47 6.28
C ALA A 46 -8.77 -1.51 5.09
N MET A 47 -10.02 -1.96 5.29
CA MET A 47 -11.07 -1.87 4.27
C MET A 47 -11.48 -0.42 3.98
N GLN A 48 -11.56 0.43 4.99
CA GLN A 48 -11.80 1.87 4.79
C GLN A 48 -10.71 2.49 3.91
N VAL A 49 -9.43 2.21 4.23
CA VAL A 49 -8.29 2.64 3.40
C VAL A 49 -8.41 2.06 2.00
N GLU A 50 -8.69 0.76 1.83
CA GLU A 50 -8.86 0.13 0.51
C GLU A 50 -9.95 0.82 -0.32
N ASN A 51 -11.10 1.13 0.26
CA ASN A 51 -12.18 1.83 -0.43
C ASN A 51 -11.76 3.23 -0.88
N LEU A 52 -11.03 3.97 -0.03
CA LEU A 52 -10.47 5.28 -0.41
C LEU A 52 -9.44 5.14 -1.54
N MET A 53 -8.62 4.10 -1.49
CA MET A 53 -7.65 3.79 -2.53
C MET A 53 -8.29 3.39 -3.86
N GLN A 54 -9.54 2.88 -3.87
CA GLN A 54 -10.28 2.65 -5.11
C GLN A 54 -10.59 3.97 -5.85
N TYR A 55 -10.80 5.08 -5.15
CA TYR A 55 -10.94 6.40 -5.81
C TYR A 55 -9.65 6.82 -6.50
N LEU A 56 -8.50 6.66 -5.83
CA LEU A 56 -7.19 6.91 -6.48
C LEU A 56 -7.05 6.01 -7.71
N LYS A 57 -7.38 4.73 -7.62
CA LYS A 57 -7.27 3.80 -8.75
C LYS A 57 -8.17 4.20 -9.94
N GLN A 58 -9.39 4.67 -9.66
CA GLN A 58 -10.35 5.06 -10.70
C GLN A 58 -9.91 6.32 -11.45
N HIS A 59 -9.34 7.30 -10.76
CA HIS A 59 -8.97 8.59 -11.34
C HIS A 59 -7.49 8.68 -11.78
N TYR A 60 -6.61 7.94 -11.12
CA TYR A 60 -5.15 8.03 -11.22
C TYR A 60 -4.51 6.63 -11.13
N ALA A 61 -4.87 5.76 -12.06
CA ALA A 61 -4.47 4.35 -12.06
C ALA A 61 -2.94 4.16 -12.07
N GLU A 62 -2.21 5.02 -12.78
CA GLU A 62 -0.75 4.92 -12.86
C GLU A 62 -0.08 5.30 -11.53
N GLU A 63 -0.57 6.36 -10.88
CA GLU A 63 -0.14 6.83 -9.57
C GLU A 63 -0.43 5.77 -8.50
N PHE A 64 -1.62 5.15 -8.55
CA PHE A 64 -1.97 4.02 -7.70
C PHE A 64 -1.00 2.85 -7.86
N ASN A 65 -0.68 2.46 -9.11
CA ASN A 65 0.27 1.38 -9.38
C ASN A 65 1.68 1.72 -8.88
N CYS A 66 2.11 2.97 -9.04
CA CYS A 66 3.38 3.45 -8.50
C CYS A 66 3.40 3.40 -6.97
N LEU A 67 2.30 3.79 -6.31
CA LEU A 67 2.17 3.75 -4.86
C LEU A 67 2.22 2.32 -4.32
N LEU A 68 1.53 1.37 -4.98
CA LEU A 68 1.62 -0.04 -4.60
C LEU A 68 3.04 -0.57 -4.71
N ALA A 69 3.70 -0.29 -5.84
CA ALA A 69 5.08 -0.73 -6.06
C ALA A 69 6.07 -0.07 -5.07
N TYR A 70 5.79 1.14 -4.61
CA TYR A 70 6.62 1.87 -3.64
C TYR A 70 6.69 1.18 -2.28
N TYR A 71 5.60 0.53 -1.85
CA TYR A 71 5.54 -0.18 -0.56
C TYR A 71 5.94 -1.65 -0.65
N LEU A 72 6.36 -2.13 -1.83
CA LEU A 72 6.97 -3.46 -1.94
C LEU A 72 8.35 -3.48 -1.28
N PRO A 73 8.77 -4.62 -0.70
CA PRO A 73 10.06 -4.77 -0.05
C PRO A 73 11.20 -4.97 -1.06
N ILE A 74 11.25 -4.13 -2.10
CA ILE A 74 12.27 -4.15 -3.15
C ILE A 74 12.88 -2.75 -3.32
N PRO A 75 14.11 -2.63 -3.86
CA PRO A 75 14.69 -1.32 -4.17
C PRO A 75 13.79 -0.49 -5.12
N GLN A 76 13.70 0.83 -4.87
CA GLN A 76 12.82 1.71 -5.65
C GLN A 76 13.17 1.78 -7.14
N ASN A 77 14.45 1.63 -7.49
CA ASN A 77 14.92 1.51 -8.86
C ASN A 77 14.37 0.25 -9.55
N GLU A 78 14.30 -0.87 -8.84
CA GLU A 78 13.68 -2.10 -9.36
C GLU A 78 12.16 -1.95 -9.49
N ALA A 79 11.50 -1.32 -8.51
CA ALA A 79 10.07 -1.01 -8.57
C ALA A 79 9.73 -0.13 -9.78
N ALA A 80 10.50 0.94 -10.00
CA ALA A 80 10.34 1.82 -11.15
C ALA A 80 10.59 1.09 -12.48
N ALA A 81 11.63 0.25 -12.55
CA ALA A 81 11.94 -0.54 -13.74
C ALA A 81 10.83 -1.54 -14.10
N LYS A 82 10.21 -2.20 -13.10
CA LYS A 82 9.06 -3.10 -13.31
C LYS A 82 7.85 -2.40 -13.94
N LEU A 83 7.72 -1.09 -13.73
CA LEU A 83 6.67 -0.26 -14.31
C LEU A 83 7.11 0.45 -15.61
N GLY A 84 8.33 0.20 -16.10
CA GLY A 84 8.86 0.88 -17.29
C GLY A 84 9.13 2.38 -17.08
N LEU A 85 9.32 2.82 -15.83
CA LEU A 85 9.48 4.23 -15.47
C LEU A 85 10.91 4.58 -15.07
N LYS A 86 11.31 5.83 -15.33
CA LYS A 86 12.49 6.42 -14.68
C LYS A 86 12.21 6.61 -13.19
N LEU A 87 13.24 6.47 -12.35
CA LEU A 87 13.13 6.62 -10.90
C LEU A 87 12.55 7.99 -10.49
N SER A 88 12.89 9.06 -11.18
CA SER A 88 12.34 10.40 -10.93
C SER A 88 10.83 10.47 -11.21
N THR A 89 10.38 9.94 -12.34
CA THR A 89 8.95 9.87 -12.70
C THR A 89 8.18 9.02 -11.70
N PHE A 90 8.74 7.86 -11.31
CA PHE A 90 8.15 6.99 -10.30
C PHE A 90 7.96 7.72 -8.96
N ARG A 91 9.00 8.39 -8.45
CA ARG A 91 8.93 9.16 -7.20
C ARG A 91 7.91 10.30 -7.26
N ASN A 92 7.86 11.02 -8.38
CA ASN A 92 6.87 12.10 -8.57
C ASN A 92 5.44 11.57 -8.52
N ARG A 93 5.16 10.44 -9.20
CA ARG A 93 3.83 9.80 -9.18
C ARG A 93 3.45 9.29 -7.80
N VAL A 94 4.40 8.72 -7.05
CA VAL A 94 4.19 8.33 -5.65
C VAL A 94 3.83 9.55 -4.80
N GLN A 95 4.54 10.67 -4.97
CA GLN A 95 4.25 11.88 -4.20
C GLN A 95 2.86 12.45 -4.52
N GLN A 96 2.45 12.43 -5.78
CA GLN A 96 1.10 12.83 -6.21
C GLN A 96 0.02 11.91 -5.60
N ALA A 97 0.23 10.60 -5.66
CA ALA A 97 -0.64 9.62 -5.01
C ALA A 97 -0.78 9.91 -3.51
N LYS A 98 0.34 10.13 -2.82
CA LYS A 98 0.35 10.44 -1.38
C LYS A 98 -0.45 11.69 -1.06
N ALA A 99 -0.18 12.80 -1.75
CA ALA A 99 -0.90 14.06 -1.53
C ALA A 99 -2.41 13.92 -1.79
N PHE A 100 -2.79 13.19 -2.84
CA PHE A 100 -4.20 12.90 -3.11
C PHE A 100 -4.83 12.09 -1.99
N THR A 101 -4.14 11.03 -1.54
CA THR A 101 -4.64 10.18 -0.46
C THR A 101 -4.72 10.92 0.87
N GLU A 102 -3.76 11.77 1.21
CA GLU A 102 -3.79 12.60 2.42
C GLU A 102 -5.08 13.45 2.47
N GLY A 103 -5.47 14.03 1.34
CA GLY A 103 -6.74 14.77 1.21
C GLY A 103 -7.97 13.90 1.44
N LEU A 104 -7.96 12.65 0.96
CA LEU A 104 -9.04 11.68 1.19
C LEU A 104 -9.10 11.17 2.63
N PHE A 105 -7.97 11.12 3.33
CA PHE A 105 -7.88 10.69 4.73
C PHE A 105 -8.16 11.80 5.74
N ALA A 106 -8.32 13.05 5.29
CA ALA A 106 -8.64 14.17 6.16
C ALA A 106 -10.01 13.97 6.83
N GLY A 107 -10.00 13.44 8.06
CA GLY A 107 -11.20 13.14 8.85
C GLY A 107 -11.53 11.66 9.04
N ALA A 108 -10.72 10.74 8.51
CA ALA A 108 -10.91 9.30 8.73
C ALA A 108 -10.45 8.88 10.15
N GLU A 109 -11.33 8.26 10.93
CA GLU A 109 -10.99 7.67 12.23
C GLU A 109 -10.41 6.25 12.08
N LEU A 110 -9.13 6.18 11.70
CA LEU A 110 -8.44 4.91 11.51
C LEU A 110 -7.98 4.30 12.84
N LYS A 111 -8.31 3.02 13.05
CA LYS A 111 -7.93 2.22 14.21
C LYS A 111 -6.81 1.25 13.86
N VAL A 112 -5.87 1.13 14.79
CA VAL A 112 -4.68 0.29 14.66
C VAL A 112 -4.60 -0.64 15.86
N GLU A 113 -4.23 -1.89 15.60
CA GLU A 113 -3.95 -2.92 16.60
C GLU A 113 -2.45 -3.13 16.75
N VAL A 114 -2.01 -3.44 17.96
CA VAL A 114 -0.66 -3.90 18.22
C VAL A 114 -0.63 -5.41 18.08
N TYR A 115 0.18 -5.91 17.15
CA TYR A 115 0.47 -7.33 17.04
C TYR A 115 1.81 -7.60 17.75
N ARG A 116 1.75 -8.39 18.82
CA ARG A 116 2.93 -8.84 19.58
C ARG A 116 3.29 -10.26 19.17
#